data_AF-A0A1Q6LAG4-F1
#
_entry.id   AF-A0A1Q6LAG4-F1
#
_cell.length_a   1.000
_cell.length_b   1.000
_cell.length_c   1.000
_cell.angle_alpha   90.00
_cell.angle_beta   90.00
_cell.angle_gamma   90.00
#
_symmetry.space_group_name_H-M   'P 1'
#
loop_
_entity.id
_entity.type
_entity.pdbx_description
1 polymer ?
#
loop_
_entity_poly.entity_id
_entity_poly.type
_entity_poly.pdbx_seq_one_letter_code
_entity_poly.pdbx_strand_id
1 'polypeptide(L)'
;MNICFLLGKVISEPSFDFLYKCKNVSISSFCLKTRNGNIVQIFGYDEIADFLYSHLAINDDVYVEGYLTSFKNNISVNIININKIM
;
A
#
# COMPACT_ATOMS: atom_id res chain seq x y z
N MET A 1 -6.59 -12.90 14.75
CA MET A 1 -6.28 -11.46 14.67
C MET A 1 -5.29 -11.27 13.52
N ASN A 2 -5.70 -10.60 12.43
CA ASN A 2 -4.86 -10.39 11.24
C ASN A 2 -4.68 -8.88 11.04
N ILE A 3 -3.71 -8.32 11.74
CA ILE A 3 -3.32 -6.91 11.65
C ILE A 3 -1.80 -6.86 11.58
N CYS A 4 -1.27 -5.95 10.78
CA CYS A 4 0.14 -5.76 10.59
C CYS A 4 0.49 -4.27 10.55
N PHE A 5 1.69 -3.97 11.01
CA PHE A 5 2.26 -2.63 11.02
C PHE A 5 3.60 -2.69 10.33
N LEU A 6 3.77 -1.90 9.28
CA LEU A 6 4.99 -1.87 8.48
C LEU A 6 5.60 -0.47 8.53
N LEU A 7 6.92 -0.44 8.65
CA LEU A 7 7.72 0.79 8.54
C LEU A 7 8.73 0.58 7.44
N GLY A 8 8.78 1.50 6.48
CA GLY A 8 9.69 1.37 5.36
C GLY A 8 9.64 2.55 4.41
N LYS A 9 10.37 2.39 3.31
CA LYS A 9 10.55 3.41 2.28
C LYS A 9 9.82 3.00 1.01
N VAL A 10 9.11 3.93 0.39
CA VAL A 10 8.47 3.73 -0.92
C VAL A 10 9.54 3.61 -1.99
N ILE A 11 9.51 2.52 -2.76
CA ILE A 11 10.51 2.22 -3.80
C ILE A 11 9.92 2.15 -5.22
N SER A 12 8.61 2.34 -5.38
CA SER A 12 7.95 2.43 -6.68
C SER A 12 6.99 3.61 -6.69
N GLU A 13 6.70 4.16 -7.86
CA GLU A 13 5.60 5.11 -8.01
C GLU A 13 4.27 4.41 -7.70
N PRO A 14 3.34 5.06 -6.99
CA PRO A 14 1.99 4.53 -6.81
C PRO A 14 1.29 4.39 -8.16
N SER A 15 0.81 3.18 -8.47
CA SER A 15 -0.10 2.96 -9.59
C SER A 15 -1.53 3.32 -9.18
N PHE A 16 -2.40 3.66 -10.13
CA PHE A 16 -3.82 3.87 -9.86
C PHE A 16 -4.66 3.31 -11.00
N ASP A 17 -5.63 2.47 -10.67
CA ASP A 17 -6.52 1.79 -11.62
C ASP A 17 -7.97 1.83 -11.12
N PHE A 18 -8.91 1.76 -12.07
CA PHE A 18 -10.33 1.64 -11.78
C PHE A 18 -10.79 0.19 -11.86
N LEU A 19 -11.60 -0.23 -10.89
CA LEU A 19 -12.20 -1.56 -10.83
C LEU A 19 -13.63 -1.51 -11.36
N TYR A 20 -13.92 -2.32 -12.39
CA TYR A 20 -15.26 -2.38 -12.99
C TYR A 20 -16.09 -3.50 -12.39
N LYS A 21 -17.35 -3.21 -12.03
CA LYS A 21 -18.31 -4.17 -11.42
C LYS A 21 -17.80 -4.84 -10.12
N CYS A 22 -16.95 -4.15 -9.37
CA CYS A 22 -16.48 -4.60 -8.05
C CYS A 22 -17.15 -3.79 -6.93
N LYS A 23 -17.00 -4.25 -5.68
CA LYS A 23 -17.46 -3.51 -4.49
C LYS A 23 -16.72 -2.18 -4.35
N ASN A 24 -15.41 -2.19 -4.62
CA ASN A 24 -14.55 -1.02 -4.64
C ASN A 24 -14.47 -0.47 -6.07
N VAL A 25 -14.25 0.84 -6.19
CA VAL A 25 -14.27 1.58 -7.46
C VAL A 25 -12.85 1.85 -7.96
N SER A 26 -11.91 2.11 -7.05
CA SER A 26 -10.51 2.38 -7.39
C SER A 26 -9.55 1.53 -6.56
N ILE A 27 -8.36 1.31 -7.11
CA ILE A 27 -7.25 0.63 -6.45
C ILE A 27 -5.95 1.39 -6.75
N SER A 28 -5.11 1.55 -5.73
CA SER A 28 -3.74 1.99 -5.88
C SER A 28 -2.78 0.99 -5.27
N SER A 29 -1.60 0.85 -5.86
CA SER A 29 -0.61 -0.09 -5.40
C SER A 29 0.81 0.47 -5.49
N PHE A 30 1.66 0.09 -4.53
CA PHE A 30 3.07 0.46 -4.52
C PHE A 30 3.90 -0.58 -3.77
N CYS A 31 5.22 -0.53 -3.97
CA CYS A 31 6.18 -1.37 -3.30
C CYS A 31 6.83 -0.61 -2.13
N LEU A 32 6.79 -1.22 -0.95
CA LEU A 32 7.43 -0.75 0.27
C LEU A 32 8.67 -1.60 0.56
N LYS A 33 9.82 -0.96 0.77
CA LYS A 33 11.03 -1.63 1.29
C LYS A 33 11.14 -1.41 2.80
N THR A 34 11.01 -2.48 3.57
CA THR A 34 11.24 -2.45 5.02
C THR A 34 12.72 -2.21 5.32
N ARG A 35 13.03 -1.78 6.56
CA ARG A 35 14.41 -1.55 7.00
C ARG A 35 15.31 -2.79 6.88
N ASN A 36 14.74 -3.99 7.03
CA ASN A 36 15.47 -5.25 6.90
C ASN A 36 15.67 -5.69 5.43
N GLY A 37 15.24 -4.87 4.47
CA GLY A 37 15.41 -5.12 3.04
C GLY A 37 14.28 -5.88 2.36
N ASN A 38 13.28 -6.38 3.11
CA ASN A 38 12.12 -7.05 2.51
C ASN A 38 11.29 -6.07 1.69
N ILE A 39 10.84 -6.51 0.52
CA ILE A 39 9.94 -5.77 -0.36
C ILE A 39 8.53 -6.32 -0.17
N VAL A 40 7.59 -5.44 0.11
CA VAL A 40 6.18 -5.78 0.35
C VAL A 40 5.32 -5.00 -0.63
N GLN A 41 4.41 -5.72 -1.31
CA GLN A 41 3.39 -5.10 -2.14
C GLN A 41 2.25 -4.58 -1.28
N ILE A 42 1.95 -3.30 -1.43
CA ILE A 42 0.90 -2.59 -0.70
C ILE A 42 -0.25 -2.25 -1.66
N PHE A 43 -1.48 -2.39 -1.17
CA PHE A 43 -2.72 -2.06 -1.89
C PHE A 43 -3.62 -1.17 -1.03
N GLY A 44 -4.20 -0.15 -1.66
CA GLY A 44 -5.26 0.69 -1.09
C GLY A 44 -6.45 0.77 -2.05
N TYR A 45 -7.65 0.97 -1.52
CA TYR A 45 -8.90 1.02 -2.29
C TYR A 45 -9.65 2.33 -2.04
N ASP A 46 -10.45 2.76 -3.02
CA ASP A 46 -11.35 3.92 -2.92
C ASP A 46 -10.60 5.18 -2.43
N GLU A 47 -11.09 5.83 -1.38
CA GLU A 47 -10.47 7.07 -0.83
C GLU A 47 -8.99 6.88 -0.46
N ILE A 48 -8.63 5.68 0.00
CA ILE A 48 -7.23 5.35 0.30
C ILE A 48 -6.43 5.31 -1.01
N ALA A 49 -6.97 4.75 -2.09
CA ALA A 49 -6.29 4.72 -3.38
C ALA A 49 -6.01 6.15 -3.89
N ASP A 50 -6.98 7.04 -3.76
CA ASP A 50 -6.85 8.45 -4.17
C ASP A 50 -5.76 9.16 -3.34
N PHE A 51 -5.74 8.91 -2.04
CA PHE A 51 -4.71 9.45 -1.14
C PHE A 51 -3.31 8.95 -1.54
N LEU A 52 -3.16 7.64 -1.72
CA LEU A 52 -1.88 7.01 -2.07
C LEU A 52 -1.31 7.62 -3.36
N TYR A 53 -2.14 7.74 -4.39
CA TYR A 53 -1.72 8.26 -5.68
C TYR A 53 -1.35 9.75 -5.63
N SER A 54 -2.06 10.53 -4.81
CA SER A 54 -1.89 11.99 -4.77
C SER A 54 -0.76 12.46 -3.84
N HIS A 55 -0.41 11.69 -2.81
CA HIS A 55 0.46 12.17 -1.72
C HIS A 55 1.75 11.35 -1.52
N LEU A 56 1.91 10.20 -2.16
CA LEU A 56 3.13 9.40 -2.04
C LEU A 56 4.04 9.56 -3.25
N ALA A 57 5.32 9.67 -2.95
CA ALA A 57 6.39 9.65 -3.94
C ALA A 57 7.42 8.57 -3.61
N ILE A 58 8.22 8.21 -4.61
CA ILE A 58 9.41 7.39 -4.38
C ILE A 58 10.30 8.09 -3.35
N ASN A 59 10.89 7.29 -2.47
CA ASN A 59 11.73 7.68 -1.35
C ASN A 59 11.02 8.21 -0.10
N ASP A 60 9.70 8.27 -0.09
CA ASP A 60 8.97 8.61 1.13
C ASP A 60 9.12 7.51 2.18
N ASP A 61 9.49 7.89 3.40
CA ASP A 61 9.42 7.01 4.57
C ASP A 61 7.99 7.01 5.11
N VAL A 62 7.40 5.82 5.26
CA VAL A 62 6.00 5.66 5.65
C VAL A 62 5.82 4.60 6.71
N TYR A 63 4.80 4.84 7.54
CA TYR A 63 4.20 3.85 8.43
C TYR A 63 2.86 3.41 7.84
N VAL A 64 2.69 2.11 7.72
CA VAL A 64 1.49 1.47 7.16
C VAL A 64 0.86 0.58 8.21
N GLU A 65 -0.45 0.77 8.41
CA GLU A 65 -1.31 -0.14 9.16
C GLU A 65 -2.24 -0.84 8.17
N GLY A 66 -2.35 -2.15 8.28
CA GLY A 66 -3.18 -2.93 7.39
C GLY A 66 -3.34 -4.38 7.82
N TYR A 67 -3.80 -5.20 6.90
CA TYR A 67 -3.96 -6.64 7.10
C TYR A 67 -3.26 -7.41 5.98
N LEU A 68 -2.67 -8.55 6.35
CA LEU A 68 -2.03 -9.43 5.38
C LEU A 68 -3.10 -10.06 4.49
N THR A 69 -2.82 -10.07 3.19
CA THR A 69 -3.60 -10.77 2.19
C THR A 69 -2.66 -11.53 1.25
N SER A 70 -3.23 -12.40 0.43
CA SER A 70 -2.51 -13.12 -0.60
C SER A 70 -3.00 -12.65 -1.96
N PHE A 71 -2.08 -12.16 -2.78
CA PHE A 71 -2.36 -11.83 -4.18
C PHE A 71 -1.39 -12.61 -5.08
N LYS A 72 -1.94 -13.42 -5.99
CA LYS A 72 -1.16 -14.31 -6.88
C LYS A 72 -0.11 -15.14 -6.13
N ASN A 73 -0.49 -15.71 -4.98
CA ASN A 73 0.36 -16.53 -4.11
C ASN A 73 1.53 -15.80 -3.43
N ASN A 74 1.59 -14.47 -3.51
CA ASN A 74 2.54 -13.65 -2.77
C ASN A 74 1.86 -12.94 -1.60
N ILE A 75 2.61 -12.73 -0.51
CA ILE A 75 2.15 -11.97 0.64
C ILE A 75 2.09 -10.49 0.25
N SER A 76 0.92 -9.89 0.43
CA SER A 76 0.70 -8.46 0.24
C SER A 76 -0.07 -7.87 1.41
N VAL A 77 -0.13 -6.55 1.48
CA VAL A 77 -0.86 -5.85 2.54
C VAL A 77 -1.91 -4.95 1.92
N ASN A 78 -3.15 -5.11 2.39
CA ASN A 78 -4.20 -4.13 2.17
C ASN A 78 -4.19 -3.15 3.33
N ILE A 79 -4.11 -1.86 3.02
CA ILE A 79 -3.94 -0.84 4.06
C ILE A 79 -5.28 -0.33 4.56
N ILE A 80 -5.26 0.07 5.82
CA ILE A 80 -6.34 0.76 6.52
C ILE A 80 -5.92 2.21 6.77
N ASN A 81 -4.66 2.43 7.14
CA ASN A 81 -4.13 3.75 7.44
C ASN A 81 -2.66 3.84 7.03
N ILE A 82 -2.22 5.04 6.66
CA ILE A 82 -0.85 5.33 6.24
C ILE A 82 -0.46 6.74 6.69
N ASN A 83 0.76 6.85 7.21
CA ASN A 83 1.34 8.13 7.62
C ASN A 83 2.74 8.29 7.02
N LYS A 84 2.99 9.46 6.43
CA LYS A 84 4.32 9.85 5.95
C LYS A 84 5.15 10.38 7.12
N ILE A 85 6.41 9.96 7.18
CA ILE A 85 7.35 10.29 8.24
C ILE A 85 8.43 11.19 7.63
N MET A 86 8.10 12.50 7.54
CA MET A 86 8.92 13.59 6.98
C MET A 86 9.27 13.46 5.49
#